data_AF-A0A1V5HBM0-F1
#
_entry.id   AF-A0A1V5HBM0-F1
#
_cell.length_a   1.000
_cell.length_b   1.000
_cell.length_c   1.000
_cell.angle_alpha   90.00
_cell.angle_beta   90.00
_cell.angle_gamma   90.00
#
_symmetry.space_group_name_H-M   'P 1'
#
loop_
_entity.id
_entity.type
_entity.pdbx_description
1 polymer ?
#
loop_
_entity_poly.entity_id
_entity_poly.type
_entity_poly.pdbx_seq_one_letter_code
_entity_poly.pdbx_strand_id
1 'polypeptide(L)'
;MVLRVQQGDKLSDILMVVTASEIARTPLFISIDAENENLNALKMLFADKIKTQSEEVFVQEMDKYERVRTCSEKLSVKIYQKAAELGKYIATQTPLAEGRLELLHYVKEQSVTFEYHRYGSINEVPEI
;
A
#
# COMPACT_ATOMS: atom_id res chain seq x y z
N MET A 1 1.27 -4.26 3.21
CA MET A 1 1.69 -3.22 2.24
C MET A 1 2.76 -2.35 2.88
N VAL A 2 3.60 -1.67 2.09
CA VAL A 2 4.58 -0.69 2.60
C VAL A 2 4.47 0.63 1.83
N LEU A 3 4.46 1.75 2.54
CA LEU A 3 4.63 3.09 2.00
C LEU A 3 6.10 3.48 2.13
N ARG A 4 6.80 3.72 1.02
CA ARG A 4 8.15 4.28 1.03
C ARG A 4 8.05 5.80 0.85
N VAL A 5 8.47 6.54 1.88
CA VAL A 5 8.48 8.01 1.89
C VAL A 5 9.80 8.53 1.34
N GLN A 6 9.73 9.51 0.45
CA GLN A 6 10.86 10.23 -0.13
C GLN A 6 11.01 11.63 0.48
N GLN A 7 12.19 12.25 0.36
CA GLN A 7 12.47 13.59 0.93
C GLN A 7 11.57 14.70 0.39
N GLY A 8 11.01 14.55 -0.82
CA GLY A 8 10.12 15.56 -1.44
C GLY A 8 8.63 15.30 -1.25
N ASP A 9 8.24 14.26 -0.53
CA ASP A 9 6.83 13.91 -0.37
C ASP A 9 6.14 14.85 0.63
N LYS A 10 4.94 15.32 0.28
CA LYS A 10 4.16 16.20 1.16
C LYS A 10 3.57 15.37 2.30
N LEU A 11 3.52 15.96 3.49
CA LEU A 11 2.88 15.33 4.64
C LEU A 11 1.40 15.00 4.38
N SER A 12 0.69 15.85 3.64
CA SER A 12 -0.70 15.59 3.21
C SER A 12 -0.85 14.28 2.46
N ASP A 13 0.06 14.01 1.52
CA ASP A 13 -0.02 12.87 0.61
C ASP A 13 0.30 11.58 1.38
N ILE A 14 1.27 11.65 2.30
CA ILE A 14 1.58 10.56 3.23
C ILE A 14 0.37 10.25 4.10
N LEU A 15 -0.27 11.27 4.68
CA LEU A 15 -1.46 11.10 5.51
C LEU A 15 -2.62 10.49 4.71
N MET A 16 -2.82 10.90 3.45
CA MET A 16 -3.84 10.31 2.58
C MET A 16 -3.63 8.81 2.33
N VAL A 17 -2.38 8.38 2.14
CA VAL A 17 -2.08 6.94 1.99
C VAL A 17 -2.35 6.19 3.28
N VAL A 18 -1.97 6.76 4.42
CA VAL A 18 -2.20 6.12 5.72
C VAL A 18 -3.70 6.01 6.00
N THR A 19 -4.48 7.08 5.78
CA THR A 19 -5.94 7.05 5.97
C THR A 19 -6.62 6.09 4.99
N ALA A 20 -6.22 6.07 3.72
CA ALA A 20 -6.72 5.10 2.75
C ALA A 20 -6.46 3.65 3.21
N SER A 21 -5.27 3.36 3.76
CA SER A 21 -4.94 2.04 4.29
C SER A 21 -5.80 1.67 5.50
N GLU A 22 -6.12 2.63 6.38
CA GLU A 22 -6.98 2.40 7.55
C GLU A 22 -8.43 2.16 7.14
N ILE A 23 -8.96 2.95 6.20
CA ILE A 23 -10.30 2.78 5.62
C ILE A 23 -10.42 1.40 4.97
N ALA A 24 -9.43 1.01 4.16
CA ALA A 24 -9.39 -0.29 3.50
C ALA A 24 -8.98 -1.45 4.43
N ARG A 25 -8.71 -1.18 5.73
CA ARG A 25 -8.22 -2.14 6.72
C ARG A 25 -7.00 -2.93 6.26
N THR A 26 -6.14 -2.29 5.47
CA THR A 26 -4.94 -2.89 4.89
C THR A 26 -3.75 -2.62 5.81
N PRO A 27 -3.05 -3.65 6.33
CA PRO A 27 -1.86 -3.45 7.14
C PRO A 27 -0.77 -2.69 6.37
N LEU A 28 -0.38 -1.54 6.90
CA LEU A 28 0.59 -0.63 6.30
C LEU A 28 1.77 -0.39 7.23
N PHE A 29 2.98 -0.54 6.69
CA PHE A 29 4.21 -0.05 7.31
C PHE A 29 4.71 1.18 6.57
N ILE A 30 5.23 2.16 7.29
CA ILE A 30 5.80 3.39 6.72
C ILE A 30 7.32 3.27 6.79
N SER A 31 7.96 3.08 5.64
CA SER A 31 9.41 3.09 5.48
C SER A 31 9.88 4.50 5.18
N ILE A 32 10.75 5.03 6.02
CA ILE A 32 11.24 6.42 5.91
C ILE A 32 12.70 6.49 6.30
N ASP A 33 13.44 7.36 5.63
CA ASP A 33 14.84 7.63 5.96
C ASP A 33 14.97 8.42 7.28
N ALA A 34 16.09 8.26 7.99
CA ALA A 34 16.34 8.96 9.24
C ALA A 34 16.46 10.49 9.05
N GLU A 35 16.90 10.92 7.88
CA GLU A 35 17.14 12.34 7.56
C GLU A 35 15.89 13.07 7.06
N ASN A 36 14.74 12.39 6.94
CA ASN A 36 13.53 12.99 6.39
C ASN A 36 12.85 13.94 7.39
N GLU A 37 12.50 15.15 6.94
CA GLU A 37 11.86 16.19 7.75
C GLU A 37 10.52 15.73 8.37
N ASN A 38 9.77 14.88 7.67
CA ASN A 38 8.47 14.38 8.13
C ASN A 38 8.57 13.30 9.21
N LEU A 39 9.77 12.80 9.53
CA LEU A 39 9.97 11.66 10.43
C LEU A 39 9.39 11.90 11.83
N ASN A 40 9.64 13.08 12.40
CA ASN A 40 9.20 13.40 13.76
C ASN A 40 7.68 13.51 13.85
N ALA A 41 7.05 14.18 12.88
CA ALA A 41 5.59 14.30 12.81
C ALA A 41 4.92 12.94 12.64
N LEU A 42 5.47 12.09 11.77
CA LEU A 42 4.95 10.74 11.57
C LEU A 42 5.14 9.87 12.81
N LYS A 43 6.30 9.93 13.49
CA LYS A 43 6.53 9.19 14.73
C LYS A 43 5.54 9.55 15.84
N MET A 44 5.14 10.82 15.93
CA MET A 44 4.12 11.25 16.90
C MET A 44 2.74 10.65 16.61
N LEU A 45 2.38 10.47 15.33
CA LEU A 45 1.05 10.02 14.92
C LEU A 45 0.95 8.49 14.78
N PHE A 46 2.04 7.84 14.34
CA PHE A 46 2.02 6.44 13.87
C PHE A 46 3.26 5.65 14.31
N ALA A 47 3.75 5.86 15.54
CA ALA A 47 4.95 5.23 16.09
C ALA A 47 5.05 3.72 15.76
N ASP A 48 3.96 2.98 15.96
CA ASP A 48 3.92 1.51 15.83
C ASP A 48 4.04 1.00 14.39
N LYS A 49 3.79 1.87 13.39
CA LYS A 49 3.78 1.52 11.97
C LYS A 49 5.06 1.96 11.24
N ILE A 50 5.94 2.71 11.90
CA ILE A 50 7.11 3.32 11.27
C ILE A 50 8.34 2.43 11.36
N LYS A 51 9.01 2.27 10.23
CA LYS A 51 10.36 1.72 10.13
C LYS A 51 11.31 2.78 9.59
N THR A 52 12.24 3.21 10.44
CA THR A 52 13.34 4.07 10.03
C THR A 52 14.42 3.21 9.37
N GLN A 53 14.61 3.37 8.07
CA GLN A 53 15.56 2.55 7.30
C GLN A 53 16.04 3.28 6.04
N SER A 54 17.31 3.05 5.71
CA SER A 54 17.90 3.53 4.46
C SER A 54 17.29 2.82 3.26
N GLU A 55 17.55 3.37 2.07
CA GLU A 55 17.09 2.76 0.82
C GLU A 55 17.64 1.34 0.61
N GLU A 56 18.91 1.10 0.97
CA GLU A 56 19.57 -0.19 0.78
C GLU A 56 18.93 -1.28 1.63
N VAL A 57 18.64 -0.96 2.90
CA VAL A 57 17.92 -1.86 3.80
C VAL A 57 16.49 -2.09 3.30
N PHE A 58 15.81 -1.05 2.82
CA PHE A 58 14.48 -1.21 2.23
C PHE A 58 14.46 -2.17 1.04
N VAL A 59 15.42 -2.04 0.12
CA VAL A 59 15.54 -2.92 -1.05
C VAL A 59 15.73 -4.39 -0.63
N GLN A 60 16.50 -4.64 0.43
CA GLN A 60 16.70 -5.98 0.97
C GLN A 60 15.44 -6.56 1.63
N GLU A 61 14.65 -5.73 2.32
CA GLU A 61 13.41 -6.16 3.00
C GLU A 61 12.17 -6.16 2.10
N MET A 62 12.31 -5.79 0.82
CA MET A 62 11.16 -5.54 -0.05
C MET A 62 10.34 -6.81 -0.34
N ASP A 63 10.94 -7.99 -0.22
CA ASP A 63 10.31 -9.31 -0.34
C ASP A 63 9.20 -9.54 0.71
N LYS A 64 9.36 -8.98 1.92
CA LYS A 64 8.43 -9.09 3.05
C LYS A 64 7.07 -8.42 2.81
N TYR A 65 6.94 -7.61 1.77
CA TYR A 65 5.74 -6.82 1.50
C TYR A 65 5.10 -7.23 0.18
N GLU A 66 3.78 -7.41 0.14
CA GLU A 66 3.10 -7.75 -1.12
C GLU A 66 3.11 -6.62 -2.17
N ARG A 67 2.92 -5.37 -1.73
CA ARG A 67 2.78 -4.19 -2.59
C ARG A 67 3.53 -3.00 -1.98
N VAL A 68 4.17 -2.22 -2.83
CA VAL A 68 4.89 -0.99 -2.47
C VAL A 68 4.10 0.22 -2.96
N ARG A 69 3.92 1.21 -2.09
CA ARG A 69 3.29 2.50 -2.38
C ARG A 69 4.28 3.62 -2.18
N THR A 70 4.19 4.63 -3.03
CA THR A 70 4.96 5.88 -2.95
C THR A 70 4.07 7.04 -3.38
N CYS A 71 4.45 8.27 -3.03
CA CYS A 71 3.69 9.45 -3.41
C CYS A 71 4.14 10.07 -4.74
N SER A 72 5.26 9.59 -5.31
CA SER A 72 5.80 10.06 -6.59
C SER A 72 6.65 9.00 -7.29
N GLU A 73 6.89 9.20 -8.58
CA GLU A 73 7.74 8.35 -9.43
C GLU A 73 9.25 8.52 -9.18
N LYS A 74 9.63 9.46 -8.30
CA LYS A 74 11.03 9.80 -7.97
C LYS A 74 11.67 8.74 -7.07
N LEU A 75 11.85 7.55 -7.62
CA LEU A 75 12.51 6.42 -6.99
C LEU A 75 13.82 6.10 -7.69
N SER A 76 14.76 5.52 -6.96
CA SER A 76 15.99 5.01 -7.55
C SER A 76 15.70 3.81 -8.45
N VAL A 77 16.57 3.63 -9.45
CA VAL A 77 16.50 2.47 -10.36
C VAL A 77 16.64 1.14 -9.61
N LYS A 78 17.36 1.12 -8.47
CA LYS A 78 17.54 -0.08 -7.64
C LYS A 78 16.21 -0.63 -7.13
N ILE A 79 15.30 0.25 -6.72
CA ILE A 79 13.97 -0.16 -6.22
C ILE A 79 13.16 -0.80 -7.36
N TYR A 80 13.16 -0.20 -8.55
CA TYR A 80 12.47 -0.77 -9.71
C TYR A 80 13.06 -2.11 -10.14
N GLN A 81 14.40 -2.23 -10.19
CA GLN A 81 15.08 -3.47 -10.53
C GLN A 81 14.72 -4.58 -9.55
N LYS A 82 14.73 -4.29 -8.24
CA LYS A 82 14.36 -5.28 -7.23
C LYS A 82 12.88 -5.67 -7.31
N ALA A 83 12.00 -4.71 -7.64
CA ALA A 83 10.58 -5.00 -7.77
C ALA A 83 10.30 -5.87 -9.00
N ALA A 84 11.01 -5.64 -10.10
CA ALA A 84 10.95 -6.48 -11.29
C ALA A 84 11.46 -7.91 -11.00
N GLU A 85 12.58 -8.05 -10.27
CA GLU A 85 13.12 -9.34 -9.84
C GLU A 85 12.11 -10.12 -8.98
N LEU A 86 11.39 -9.43 -8.08
CA LEU A 86 10.40 -10.01 -7.18
C LEU A 86 8.99 -10.13 -7.78
N GLY A 87 8.77 -9.63 -9.00
CA GLY A 87 7.44 -9.57 -9.62
C GLY A 87 6.43 -8.70 -8.86
N LYS A 88 6.90 -7.65 -8.16
CA LYS A 88 6.06 -6.77 -7.33
C LYS A 88 5.68 -5.48 -8.06
N TYR A 89 4.44 -5.05 -7.87
CA TYR A 89 3.96 -3.76 -8.37
C TYR A 89 4.31 -2.63 -7.39
N ILE A 90 4.80 -1.51 -7.94
CA ILE A 90 5.02 -0.25 -7.22
C ILE A 90 3.97 0.75 -7.69
N ALA A 91 3.11 1.18 -6.78
CA ALA A 91 2.14 2.25 -7.04
C ALA A 91 2.82 3.61 -6.80
N THR A 92 3.17 4.30 -7.88
CA THR A 92 3.92 5.58 -7.90
C THR A 92 3.09 6.83 -8.06
N GLN A 93 1.82 6.67 -8.40
CA GLN A 93 0.88 7.77 -8.66
C GLN A 93 0.71 8.64 -7.41
N THR A 94 0.64 9.96 -7.56
CA THR A 94 0.33 10.82 -6.41
C THR A 94 -1.03 10.45 -5.82
N PRO A 95 -1.17 10.38 -4.48
CA PRO A 95 -2.43 10.00 -3.85
C PRO A 95 -3.57 10.93 -4.27
N LEU A 96 -4.71 10.35 -4.64
CA LEU A 96 -5.87 11.11 -5.09
C LEU A 96 -6.87 11.28 -3.94
N ALA A 97 -7.49 12.45 -3.86
CA ALA A 97 -8.61 12.69 -2.93
C ALA A 97 -9.86 11.89 -3.34
N GLU A 98 -9.97 11.55 -4.63
CA GLU A 98 -11.01 10.68 -5.16
C GLU A 98 -10.79 9.23 -4.71
N GLY A 99 -11.47 8.87 -3.61
CA GLY A 99 -11.32 7.56 -2.97
C GLY A 99 -11.66 6.38 -3.87
N ARG A 100 -12.59 6.54 -4.83
CA ARG A 100 -12.93 5.46 -5.77
C ARG A 100 -11.71 4.97 -6.56
N LEU A 101 -10.79 5.87 -6.90
CA LEU A 101 -9.57 5.54 -7.62
C LEU A 101 -8.45 5.16 -6.66
N GLU A 102 -8.23 5.94 -5.60
CA GLU A 102 -7.13 5.69 -4.67
C GLU A 102 -7.27 4.33 -3.97
N LEU A 103 -8.48 3.96 -3.53
CA LEU A 103 -8.70 2.72 -2.76
C LEU A 103 -8.40 1.44 -3.56
N LEU A 104 -8.36 1.49 -4.90
CA LEU A 104 -7.96 0.36 -5.74
C LEU A 104 -6.53 -0.12 -5.44
N HIS A 105 -5.66 0.78 -4.97
CA HIS A 105 -4.29 0.43 -4.57
C HIS A 105 -4.20 -0.38 -3.26
N TYR A 106 -5.30 -0.54 -2.53
CA TYR A 106 -5.33 -1.15 -1.19
C TYR A 106 -6.15 -2.45 -1.15
N VAL A 107 -7.01 -2.69 -2.14
CA VAL A 107 -7.83 -3.89 -2.22
C VAL A 107 -7.29 -4.92 -3.22
N LYS A 108 -7.78 -6.16 -3.10
CA LYS A 108 -7.63 -7.21 -4.11
C LYS A 108 -9.03 -7.57 -4.60
N GLU A 109 -9.23 -7.50 -5.91
CA GLU A 109 -10.48 -7.92 -6.51
C GLU A 109 -10.60 -9.45 -6.42
N GLN A 110 -11.78 -9.93 -6.06
CA GLN A 110 -12.07 -11.35 -5.95
C GLN A 110 -13.48 -11.62 -6.50
N SER A 111 -13.59 -12.61 -7.38
CA SER A 111 -14.86 -13.16 -7.79
C SER A 111 -15.07 -14.50 -7.10
N VAL A 112 -16.22 -14.67 -6.45
CA VAL A 112 -16.63 -15.93 -5.84
C VAL A 112 -17.94 -16.32 -6.50
N THR A 113 -17.97 -17.49 -7.13
CA THR A 113 -19.14 -18.00 -7.83
C THR A 113 -19.69 -19.19 -7.07
N PHE A 114 -21.00 -19.17 -6.85
CA PHE A 114 -21.72 -20.25 -6.20
C PHE A 114 -22.75 -20.84 -7.17
N GLU A 115 -22.86 -22.17 -7.16
CA GLU A 115 -23.94 -22.86 -7.84
C GLU A 115 -25.10 -23.07 -6.86
N TYR A 116 -26.21 -22.39 -7.09
CA TYR A 116 -27.40 -22.47 -6.23
C TYR A 116 -28.40 -23.55 -6.64
N HIS A 117 -28.19 -24.17 -7.82
CA HIS A 117 -29.06 -25.25 -8.27
C HIS A 117 -28.62 -26.59 -7.68
N ARG A 118 -29.60 -27.42 -7.32
CA ARG A 118 -29.41 -28.85 -7.10
C ARG A 118 -30.16 -29.60 -8.19
N TYR A 119 -29.42 -30.17 -9.13
CA TYR A 119 -29.98 -30.83 -10.32
C TYR A 119 -30.93 -29.94 -11.14
N GLY A 120 -30.61 -28.66 -11.29
CA GLY A 120 -31.43 -27.70 -12.03
C GLY A 120 -32.63 -27.13 -11.26
N SER A 121 -32.92 -27.62 -10.05
CA SER A 121 -33.90 -26.99 -9.15
C SER A 121 -33.22 -25.96 -8.27
N ILE A 122 -33.73 -24.73 -8.24
CA ILE A 122 -33.28 -23.66 -7.33
C ILE A 122 -34.32 -23.49 -6.21
N ASN A 123 -33.98 -23.93 -5.01
CA ASN A 123 -34.88 -23.83 -3.85
C ASN A 123 -34.30 -22.95 -2.73
N GLU A 124 -32.99 -22.66 -2.78
CA GLU A 124 -32.30 -21.81 -1.82
C GLU A 124 -32.32 -20.37 -2.32
N VAL A 125 -32.89 -19.47 -1.52
CA VAL A 125 -32.72 -18.02 -1.66
C VAL A 125 -31.55 -17.64 -0.75
N PRO A 126 -30.47 -17.06 -1.28
CA PRO A 126 -29.34 -16.67 -0.43
C PRO A 126 -29.81 -15.65 0.63
N GLU A 127 -29.42 -15.87 1.89
CA GLU A 127 -29.59 -14.87 2.94
C GLU A 127 -28.71 -13.65 2.62
N ILE A 128 -29.33 -12.46 2.61
CA ILE A 128 -28.70 -11.17 2.27
C ILE A 128 -27.98 -10.60 3.49
#